data_AF-A0AAE4AKU1-F1
#
_entry.id   AF-A0AAE4AKU1-F1
#
_cell.length_a   1.000
_cell.length_b   1.000
_cell.length_c   1.000
_cell.angle_alpha   90.00
_cell.angle_beta   90.00
_cell.angle_gamma   90.00
#
_symmetry.space_group_name_H-M   'P 1'
#
loop_
_entity.id
_entity.type
_entity.pdbx_description
1 polymer ?
#
loop_
_entity_poly.entity_id
_entity_poly.type
_entity_poly.pdbx_seq_one_letter_code
_entity_poly.pdbx_strand_id
1 'polypeptide(L)'
;MSGKLWMFSDQLDDEDLEFARHSFFRYADGIAYYRLTEKTITRLAKEAEAIYKIDGKMVLVRRDLFESYLRKQYRKTGRGPGLEEKDESSR
;
A
#
# COMPACT_ATOMS: atom_id res chain seq x y z
N MET A 1 -2.50 15.07 -5.15
CA MET A 1 -1.57 14.45 -4.19
C MET A 1 -1.91 12.97 -4.17
N SER A 2 -1.39 12.22 -5.14
CA SER A 2 -1.75 10.82 -5.30
C SER A 2 -1.11 9.90 -4.26
N GLY A 3 -1.65 8.71 -4.10
CA GLY A 3 -1.17 7.69 -3.15
C GLY A 3 -1.84 7.77 -1.78
N LYS A 4 -2.99 8.45 -1.67
CA LYS A 4 -3.69 8.74 -0.41
C LYS A 4 -5.08 8.11 -0.30
N LEU A 5 -5.42 7.16 -1.18
CA LEU A 5 -6.72 6.46 -1.17
C LEU A 5 -7.09 5.87 0.21
N TRP A 6 -6.09 5.45 0.98
CA TRP A 6 -6.26 4.84 2.30
C TRP A 6 -6.64 5.86 3.39
N MET A 7 -6.61 7.16 3.10
CA MET A 7 -6.63 8.23 4.10
C MET A 7 -7.84 9.17 3.96
N PHE A 8 -7.98 9.87 2.83
CA PHE A 8 -8.93 10.99 2.67
C PHE A 8 -9.78 10.81 1.42
N SER A 9 -11.07 10.49 1.55
CA SER A 9 -11.95 10.33 0.40
C SER A 9 -12.34 11.65 -0.26
N ASP A 10 -12.33 12.76 0.50
CA ASP A 10 -12.67 14.10 0.06
C ASP A 10 -11.52 14.82 -0.67
N GLN A 11 -10.31 14.26 -0.65
CA GLN A 11 -9.10 14.86 -1.25
C GLN A 11 -8.50 14.00 -2.38
N LEU A 12 -9.26 13.07 -2.93
CA LEU A 12 -8.80 12.19 -4.01
C LEU A 12 -8.67 12.97 -5.33
N ASP A 13 -7.54 12.78 -6.01
CA ASP A 13 -7.34 13.28 -7.37
C ASP A 13 -7.68 12.22 -8.44
N ASP A 14 -7.58 12.59 -9.72
CA ASP A 14 -7.92 11.68 -10.83
C ASP A 14 -7.06 10.41 -10.85
N GLU A 15 -5.80 10.50 -10.41
CA GLU A 15 -4.90 9.34 -10.31
C GLU A 15 -5.35 8.39 -9.19
N ASP A 16 -5.77 8.93 -8.04
CA ASP A 16 -6.37 8.14 -6.96
C ASP A 16 -7.66 7.44 -7.40
N LEU A 17 -8.53 8.15 -8.14
CA LEU A 17 -9.78 7.60 -8.65
C LEU A 17 -9.55 6.51 -9.69
N GLU A 18 -8.57 6.68 -10.58
CA GLU A 18 -8.20 5.66 -11.56
C GLU A 18 -7.63 4.42 -10.86
N PHE A 19 -6.72 4.60 -9.90
CA PHE A 19 -6.20 3.49 -9.11
C PHE A 19 -7.32 2.77 -8.32
N ALA A 20 -8.31 3.52 -7.85
CA ALA A 20 -9.52 3.01 -7.20
C ALA A 20 -10.48 2.25 -8.14
N ARG A 21 -10.20 2.15 -9.45
CA ARG A 21 -10.93 1.23 -10.36
C ARG A 21 -10.32 -0.19 -10.41
N HIS A 22 -9.05 -0.35 -10.08
CA HIS A 22 -8.35 -1.65 -10.15
C HIS A 22 -8.47 -2.51 -8.88
N SER A 23 -9.17 -3.65 -8.93
CA SER A 23 -9.25 -4.59 -7.80
C SER A 23 -7.89 -5.16 -7.36
N PHE A 24 -6.93 -5.23 -8.29
CA PHE A 24 -5.57 -5.70 -8.07
C PHE A 24 -4.56 -4.77 -8.72
N PHE A 25 -3.36 -4.67 -8.15
CA PHE A 25 -2.24 -3.93 -8.76
C PHE A 25 -0.95 -4.77 -8.75
N ARG A 26 -0.02 -4.48 -9.66
CA ARG A 26 1.34 -5.06 -9.64
C ARG A 26 2.25 -4.23 -8.75
N TYR A 27 3.34 -4.82 -8.28
CA TYR A 27 4.32 -4.10 -7.45
C TYR A 27 4.79 -2.79 -8.08
N ALA A 28 5.08 -2.77 -9.39
CA ALA A 28 5.49 -1.55 -10.10
C ALA A 28 4.45 -0.42 -9.98
N ASP A 29 3.16 -0.74 -10.20
CA ASP A 29 2.07 0.23 -10.10
C ASP A 29 1.92 0.74 -8.67
N GLY A 30 2.00 -0.15 -7.68
CA GLY A 30 1.96 0.22 -6.27
C GLY A 30 3.13 1.10 -5.84
N ILE A 31 4.35 0.80 -6.31
CA ILE A 31 5.55 1.60 -6.03
C ILE A 31 5.38 3.02 -6.57
N ALA A 32 4.92 3.13 -7.81
CA ALA A 32 4.68 4.41 -8.46
C ALA A 32 3.59 5.21 -7.74
N TYR A 33 2.49 4.56 -7.37
CA TYR A 33 1.32 5.19 -6.77
C TYR A 33 1.54 5.58 -5.29
N TYR A 34 1.91 4.62 -4.43
CA TYR A 34 2.10 4.87 -2.99
C TYR A 34 3.43 5.56 -2.66
N ARG A 35 4.34 5.68 -3.63
CA ARG A 35 5.71 6.21 -3.44
C ARG A 35 6.49 5.46 -2.36
N LEU A 36 6.30 4.14 -2.29
CA LEU A 36 6.96 3.24 -1.35
C LEU A 36 7.99 2.36 -2.06
N THR A 37 8.99 1.88 -1.33
CA THR A 37 9.93 0.89 -1.88
C THR A 37 9.24 -0.46 -2.10
N GLU A 38 9.74 -1.25 -3.05
CA GLU A 38 9.25 -2.62 -3.30
C GLU A 38 9.29 -3.48 -2.03
N LYS A 39 10.36 -3.35 -1.23
CA LYS A 39 10.51 -4.05 0.05
C LYS A 39 9.39 -3.69 1.02
N THR A 40 9.06 -2.40 1.12
CA THR A 40 7.99 -1.90 1.98
C THR A 40 6.63 -2.41 1.50
N ILE A 41 6.32 -2.29 0.20
CA ILE A 41 5.04 -2.80 -0.34
C ILE A 41 4.91 -4.30 -0.14
N THR A 42 5.97 -5.06 -0.40
CA THR A 42 5.98 -6.52 -0.21
C THR A 42 5.68 -6.89 1.23
N ARG A 43 6.31 -6.20 2.19
CA ARG A 43 6.07 -6.44 3.62
C ARG A 43 4.62 -6.10 4.01
N LEU A 44 4.14 -4.92 3.63
CA LEU A 44 2.78 -4.48 3.93
C LEU A 44 1.72 -5.39 3.27
N ALA A 45 1.97 -5.86 2.05
CA ALA A 45 1.07 -6.77 1.34
C ALA A 45 1.01 -8.16 2.00
N LYS A 46 2.13 -8.64 2.56
CA LYS A 46 2.16 -9.86 3.38
C LYS A 46 1.37 -9.68 4.67
N GLU A 47 1.63 -8.60 5.40
CA GLU A 47 0.94 -8.28 6.67
C GLU A 47 -0.57 -8.06 6.47
N ALA A 48 -0.97 -7.52 5.32
CA ALA A 48 -2.36 -7.32 4.94
C ALA A 48 -3.06 -8.57 4.39
N GLU A 49 -2.34 -9.70 4.24
CA GLU A 49 -2.82 -10.90 3.56
C GLU A 49 -3.38 -10.61 2.15
N ALA A 50 -2.78 -9.62 1.48
CA ALA A 50 -3.26 -9.08 0.22
C ALA A 50 -2.57 -9.70 -1.02
N ILE A 51 -1.65 -10.65 -0.82
CA ILE A 51 -0.90 -11.27 -1.93
C ILE A 51 -1.77 -12.29 -2.66
N TYR A 52 -1.91 -12.08 -3.97
CA TYR A 52 -2.58 -13.00 -4.88
C TYR A 52 -1.57 -13.54 -5.91
N LYS A 53 -1.47 -14.86 -6.04
CA LYS A 53 -0.55 -15.51 -6.98
C LYS A 53 -1.34 -16.14 -8.12
N ILE A 54 -0.91 -15.88 -9.34
CA ILE A 54 -1.44 -16.53 -10.55
C ILE A 54 -0.39 -17.51 -11.05
N ASP A 55 -0.76 -18.80 -11.03
CA ASP A 55 0.03 -19.95 -11.49
C ASP A 55 1.50 -19.96 -11.00
N GLY A 56 1.74 -19.37 -9.83
CA GLY A 56 3.07 -19.25 -9.21
C GLY A 56 4.05 -18.30 -9.91
N LYS A 57 3.70 -17.72 -11.06
CA LYS A 57 4.59 -16.87 -11.87
C LYS A 57 4.37 -15.38 -11.66
N MET A 58 3.12 -14.96 -11.48
CA MET A 58 2.76 -13.56 -11.30
C MET A 58 2.21 -13.32 -9.90
N VAL A 59 2.69 -12.24 -9.27
CA VAL A 59 2.21 -11.77 -7.96
C VAL A 59 1.47 -10.46 -8.16
N LEU A 60 0.23 -10.43 -7.71
CA LEU A 60 -0.63 -9.25 -7.64
C LEU A 60 -0.94 -8.94 -6.18
N VAL A 61 -1.31 -7.70 -5.90
CA VAL A 61 -1.78 -7.26 -4.58
C VAL A 61 -3.25 -6.88 -4.68
N ARG A 62 -4.09 -7.48 -3.84
CA ARG A 62 -5.49 -7.11 -3.63
C ARG A 62 -5.56 -5.73 -3.00
N ARG A 63 -6.05 -4.75 -3.76
CA ARG A 63 -6.08 -3.36 -3.32
C ARG A 63 -6.95 -3.16 -2.09
N ASP A 64 -8.15 -3.74 -2.06
CA ASP A 64 -9.10 -3.59 -0.96
C ASP A 64 -8.52 -4.00 0.41
N LEU A 65 -7.88 -5.17 0.47
CA LEU A 65 -7.22 -5.67 1.67
C LEU A 65 -6.02 -4.80 2.06
N PHE A 66 -5.19 -4.42 1.08
CA PHE A 66 -4.03 -3.57 1.30
C PHE A 66 -4.43 -2.21 1.85
N GLU A 67 -5.38 -1.52 1.23
CA GLU A 67 -5.88 -0.21 1.62
C GLU A 67 -6.55 -0.23 3.01
N SER A 68 -7.34 -1.27 3.29
CA SER A 68 -7.94 -1.47 4.61
C SER A 68 -6.87 -1.63 5.70
N TYR A 69 -5.80 -2.39 5.40
CA TYR A 69 -4.66 -2.54 6.28
C TYR A 69 -3.95 -1.21 6.54
N LEU A 70 -3.64 -0.44 5.49
CA LEU A 70 -3.01 0.87 5.62
C LEU A 70 -3.85 1.83 6.50
N ARG A 71 -5.16 1.87 6.26
CA ARG A 71 -6.09 2.68 7.04
C ARG A 71 -6.12 2.26 8.51
N LYS A 72 -6.08 0.96 8.79
CA LYS A 72 -6.02 0.41 10.14
C LYS A 72 -4.70 0.76 10.84
N GLN A 73 -3.58 0.71 10.12
CA GLN A 73 -2.27 1.08 10.67
C GLN A 73 -2.22 2.57 11.00
N TYR A 74 -2.67 3.43 10.09
CA TYR A 74 -2.72 4.87 10.35
C TYR A 74 -3.59 5.22 11.56
N ARG A 75 -4.76 4.58 11.72
CA ARG A 75 -5.62 4.79 12.90
C ARG A 75 -4.94 4.40 14.22
N LYS A 76 -3.99 3.46 14.19
CA LYS A 76 -3.24 3.02 15.37
C LYS A 76 -2.03 3.91 15.67
N THR A 77 -1.29 4.31 14.65
CA THR A 77 0.03 4.96 14.82
C THR A 77 0.00 6.47 14.56
N GLY A 78 -1.02 6.98 13.88
CA GLY A 78 -1.06 8.34 13.35
C GLY A 78 -0.04 8.61 12.23
N ARG A 79 0.67 7.58 11.75
CA ARG A 79 1.74 7.68 10.73
C ARG A 79 1.38 6.93 9.46
N GLY A 80 1.79 7.49 8.31
CA GLY A 80 1.61 6.87 7.00
C GLY A 80 2.45 5.60 6.79
N PRO A 81 2.15 4.82 5.75
CA PRO A 81 2.88 3.59 5.44
C PRO A 81 4.37 3.84 5.19
N GLY A 82 5.22 2.94 5.68
CA GLY A 82 6.67 3.02 5.47
C GLY A 82 7.43 3.96 6.41
N LEU A 83 6.75 4.68 7.30
CA LEU A 83 7.37 5.49 8.36
C LEU A 83 7.52 4.66 9.65
N GLU A 84 8.35 3.62 9.60
CA GLU A 84 8.83 2.97 10.82
C GLU A 84 9.91 3.84 11.47
N GLU A 85 9.95 3.88 12.81
CA GLU A 85 11.11 4.42 13.50
C GLU A 85 12.30 3.57 13.05
N LYS A 86 13.30 4.22 12.44
CA LYS A 86 14.61 3.59 12.38
C LYS A 86 15.03 3.48 13.85
N ASP A 87 14.91 2.28 14.42
CA ASP A 87 15.54 2.01 15.70
C ASP A 87 17.02 2.41 15.54
N GLU A 88 17.42 3.53 16.17
CA GLU A 88 18.80 3.94 16.39
C GLU A 88 19.51 2.99 17.37
N SER A 89 19.18 1.69 17.33
CA SER A 89 19.76 0.63 18.15
C SER A 89 20.43 -0.42 17.27
N SER A 90 21.24 0.04 16.32
CA SER A 90 22.26 -0.78 15.66
C SER A 90 23.49 0.09 15.43
N ARG A 91 24.08 0.55 16.55
CA ARG A 91 25.50 0.91 16.64
C ARG A 91 26.15 -0.03 17.63
#